data_AF-A0A0C3LJ73-F1
#
_entry.id   AF-A0A0C3LJ73-F1
#
_cell.length_a   1.000
_cell.length_b   1.000
_cell.length_c   1.000
_cell.angle_alpha   90.00
_cell.angle_beta   90.00
_cell.angle_gamma   90.00
#
_symmetry.space_group_name_H-M   'P 1'
#
loop_
_entity.id
_entity.type
_entity.pdbx_description
1 polymer ?
#
loop_
_entity_poly.entity_id
_entity_poly.type
_entity_poly.pdbx_seq_one_letter_code
_entity_poly.pdbx_strand_id
1 'polypeptide(L)'
;MAPVETHAVSRELSEFFQSPDDLLKIAAFRKKLMKEKASIDAKLKSGVKEQLDATRDGLKKLFGTRNNVQVIRDEMATVDTACRSTAKDVKMFDQISRVSLVHRNFAQTDEMVQNLTELYDKLDVISSMLEADRQDVLGPAPNLLTIHHQLTQLEAFRNQMMLQAKSASADDRNTLSRYFQRLNKELAIFE
;
A
#
# COMPACT_ATOMS: atom_id res chain seq x y z
N MET A 1 -0.40 49.37 52.44
CA MET A 1 -1.30 49.50 51.27
C MET A 1 -2.54 50.37 51.52
N ALA A 2 -2.80 50.87 52.73
CA ALA A 2 -4.06 51.55 53.08
C ALA A 2 -4.20 53.08 52.83
N PRO A 3 -3.16 53.92 52.64
CA PRO A 3 -3.37 55.38 52.65
C PRO A 3 -3.90 55.97 51.32
N VAL A 4 -3.72 55.29 50.19
CA VAL A 4 -4.08 55.85 48.86
C VAL A 4 -5.59 55.85 48.62
N GLU A 5 -6.29 54.78 49.05
CA GLU A 5 -7.75 54.71 48.94
C GLU A 5 -8.44 55.73 49.85
N THR A 6 -7.91 55.97 51.05
CA THR A 6 -8.49 56.95 51.99
C THR A 6 -8.40 58.39 51.48
N HIS A 7 -7.32 58.76 50.78
CA HIS A 7 -7.18 60.10 50.21
C HIS A 7 -8.09 60.32 49.00
N ALA A 8 -8.29 59.32 48.15
CA ALA A 8 -9.20 59.41 47.01
C ALA A 8 -10.68 59.53 47.47
N VAL A 9 -11.09 58.68 48.43
CA VAL A 9 -12.43 58.73 49.03
C VAL A 9 -12.65 60.04 49.77
N SER A 10 -11.64 60.56 50.48
CA SER A 10 -11.71 61.86 51.14
C SER A 10 -11.89 63.03 50.16
N ARG A 11 -11.32 62.93 48.95
CA ARG A 11 -11.40 63.98 47.93
C ARG A 11 -12.78 64.00 47.27
N GLU A 12 -13.32 62.83 46.91
CA GLU A 12 -14.70 62.71 46.43
C GLU A 12 -15.71 63.19 47.49
N LEU A 13 -15.51 62.83 48.76
CA LEU A 13 -16.36 63.32 49.86
C LEU A 13 -16.31 64.85 49.99
N SER A 14 -15.13 65.46 49.84
CA SER A 14 -14.98 66.93 49.88
C SER A 14 -15.66 67.64 48.70
N GLU A 15 -15.78 66.99 47.55
CA GLU A 15 -16.51 67.52 46.39
C GLU A 15 -18.04 67.45 46.57
N PHE A 16 -18.53 66.46 47.31
CA PHE A 16 -19.98 66.27 47.57
C PHE A 16 -20.53 67.09 48.74
N PHE A 17 -19.69 67.57 49.66
CA PHE A 17 -20.10 68.31 50.86
C PHE A 17 -19.40 69.67 50.96
N GLN A 18 -19.77 70.60 50.07
CA GLN A 18 -19.18 71.95 50.01
C GLN A 18 -19.89 72.96 50.92
N SER A 19 -21.17 72.71 51.25
CA SER A 19 -22.01 73.54 52.13
C SER A 19 -22.58 72.72 53.30
N PRO A 20 -22.80 73.32 54.49
CA PRO A 20 -23.42 72.63 55.63
C PRO A 20 -24.84 72.08 55.33
N ASP A 21 -25.57 72.67 54.39
CA ASP A 21 -26.89 72.16 53.96
C ASP A 21 -26.78 70.83 53.17
N ASP A 22 -25.62 70.53 52.60
CA ASP A 22 -25.39 69.27 51.87
C ASP A 22 -25.37 68.04 52.81
N LEU A 23 -25.16 68.25 54.11
CA LEU A 23 -25.29 67.19 55.13
C LEU A 23 -26.69 66.57 55.15
N LEU A 24 -27.72 67.33 54.77
CA LEU A 24 -29.09 66.82 54.63
C LEU A 24 -29.22 65.80 53.48
N LYS A 25 -28.30 65.81 52.49
CA LYS A 25 -28.28 64.90 51.34
C LYS A 25 -27.57 63.57 51.65
N ILE A 26 -26.89 63.43 52.80
CA ILE A 26 -26.15 62.21 53.19
C ILE A 26 -27.02 60.96 53.11
N ALA A 27 -28.27 61.04 53.58
CA ALA A 27 -29.18 59.89 53.57
C ALA A 27 -29.48 59.42 52.13
N ALA A 28 -29.62 60.35 51.18
CA ALA A 28 -29.83 60.05 49.78
C ALA A 28 -28.58 59.45 49.12
N PHE A 29 -27.40 60.00 49.39
CA PHE A 29 -26.12 59.44 48.90
C PHE A 29 -25.85 58.05 49.45
N ARG A 30 -26.07 57.83 50.75
CA ARG A 30 -25.95 56.50 51.37
C ARG A 30 -26.86 55.49 50.69
N LYS A 31 -28.10 55.88 50.39
CA LYS A 31 -29.06 55.03 49.67
C LYS A 31 -28.60 54.73 48.24
N LYS A 32 -28.02 55.71 47.54
CA LYS A 32 -27.44 55.54 46.20
C LYS A 32 -26.25 54.57 46.22
N LEU A 33 -25.29 54.78 47.12
CA LEU A 33 -24.11 53.91 47.28
C LEU A 33 -24.48 52.49 47.69
N MET A 34 -25.50 52.32 48.55
CA MET A 34 -26.01 50.99 48.88
C MET A 34 -26.63 50.29 47.66
N LYS A 35 -27.33 51.02 46.79
CA LYS A 35 -27.87 50.47 45.54
C LYS A 35 -26.76 50.09 44.55
N GLU A 36 -25.74 50.93 44.40
CA GLU A 36 -24.57 50.65 43.56
C GLU A 36 -23.79 49.44 44.07
N LYS A 37 -23.52 49.38 45.38
CA LYS A 37 -22.90 48.22 46.03
C LYS A 37 -23.71 46.95 45.79
N ALA A 38 -25.02 46.98 46.02
CA ALA A 38 -25.87 45.80 45.79
C ALA A 38 -25.85 45.35 44.31
N SER A 39 -25.79 46.28 43.37
CA SER A 39 -25.65 45.99 41.94
C SER A 39 -24.30 45.35 41.61
N ILE A 40 -23.21 45.89 42.17
CA ILE A 40 -21.86 45.36 42.00
C ILE A 40 -21.75 43.96 42.63
N ASP A 41 -22.24 43.77 43.84
CA ASP A 41 -22.23 42.48 44.54
C ASP A 41 -23.03 41.42 43.75
N ALA A 42 -24.17 41.79 43.18
CA ALA A 42 -24.95 40.90 42.32
C ALA A 42 -24.19 40.51 41.05
N LYS A 43 -23.56 41.48 40.36
CA LYS A 43 -22.73 41.23 39.18
C LYS A 43 -21.51 40.37 39.51
N LEU A 44 -20.84 40.64 40.62
CA LEU A 44 -19.67 39.88 41.07
C LEU A 44 -20.07 38.43 41.36
N LYS A 45 -21.18 38.22 42.07
CA LYS A 45 -21.69 36.87 42.37
C LYS A 45 -22.06 36.10 41.10
N SER A 46 -22.70 36.76 40.13
CA SER A 46 -23.02 36.13 38.84
C SER A 46 -21.75 35.79 38.06
N GLY A 47 -20.82 36.75 37.94
CA GLY A 47 -19.57 36.57 37.20
C GLY A 47 -18.68 35.48 37.81
N VAL A 48 -18.56 35.42 39.14
CA VAL A 48 -17.82 34.35 39.83
C VAL A 48 -18.45 32.99 39.56
N LYS A 49 -19.78 32.91 39.57
CA LYS A 49 -20.50 31.65 39.26
C LYS A 49 -20.24 31.23 37.82
N GLU A 50 -20.40 32.14 36.85
CA GLU A 50 -20.15 31.87 35.44
C GLU A 50 -18.69 31.43 35.19
N GLN A 51 -17.71 32.09 35.81
CA GLN A 51 -16.31 31.71 35.69
C GLN A 51 -16.01 30.34 36.31
N LEU A 52 -16.64 30.01 37.44
CA LEU A 52 -16.51 28.71 38.08
C LEU A 52 -17.12 27.61 37.21
N ASP A 53 -18.30 27.85 36.62
CA ASP A 53 -18.96 26.92 35.71
C ASP A 53 -18.12 26.72 34.44
N ALA A 54 -17.62 27.80 33.83
CA ALA A 54 -16.73 27.74 32.67
C ALA A 54 -15.43 26.98 32.96
N THR A 55 -14.83 27.20 34.15
CA THR A 55 -13.62 26.50 34.59
C THR A 55 -13.89 25.01 34.80
N ARG A 56 -15.02 24.66 35.43
CA ARG A 56 -15.44 23.27 35.65
C ARG A 56 -15.65 22.55 34.32
N ASP A 57 -16.29 23.18 33.36
CA ASP A 57 -16.51 22.59 32.04
C ASP A 57 -15.21 22.51 31.21
N GLY A 58 -14.31 23.49 31.35
CA GLY A 58 -12.96 23.43 30.79
C GLY A 58 -12.15 22.24 31.32
N LEU A 59 -12.19 22.00 32.64
CA LEU A 59 -11.55 20.84 33.27
C LEU A 59 -12.12 19.52 32.75
N LYS A 60 -13.45 19.39 32.66
CA LYS A 60 -14.08 18.18 32.09
C LYS A 60 -13.61 17.92 30.65
N LYS A 61 -13.56 18.97 29.81
CA LYS A 61 -13.08 18.85 28.44
C LYS A 61 -11.60 18.42 28.40
N LEU A 62 -10.75 18.98 29.27
CA LEU A 62 -9.34 18.59 29.37
C LEU A 62 -9.18 17.11 29.76
N PHE A 63 -9.97 16.61 30.72
CA PHE A 63 -9.96 15.19 31.06
C PHE A 63 -10.41 14.31 29.88
N GLY A 64 -11.43 14.73 29.14
CA GLY A 64 -11.87 14.06 27.91
C GLY A 64 -10.76 14.02 26.84
N THR A 65 -10.13 15.16 26.57
CA THR A 65 -9.02 15.27 25.63
C THR A 65 -7.84 14.38 26.03
N ARG A 66 -7.49 14.34 27.33
CA ARG A 66 -6.44 13.45 27.84
C ARG A 66 -6.75 11.98 27.55
N ASN A 67 -8.00 11.56 27.76
CA ASN A 67 -8.42 10.19 27.48
C ASN A 67 -8.35 9.89 25.97
N ASN A 68 -8.84 10.80 25.13
CA ASN A 68 -8.79 10.65 23.67
C ASN A 68 -7.35 10.54 23.16
N VAL A 69 -6.42 11.35 23.67
CA VAL A 69 -4.99 11.28 23.31
C VAL A 69 -4.38 9.93 23.72
N GLN A 70 -4.79 9.38 24.87
CA GLN A 70 -4.33 8.06 25.30
C GLN A 70 -4.83 6.96 24.36
N VAL A 71 -6.12 6.99 23.99
CA VAL A 71 -6.69 6.04 23.01
C VAL A 71 -5.96 6.13 21.67
N ILE A 72 -5.74 7.34 21.14
CA ILE A 72 -5.00 7.53 19.88
C ILE A 72 -3.59 6.96 19.98
N ARG A 73 -2.91 7.12 21.12
CA ARG A 73 -1.57 6.55 21.33
C ARG A 73 -1.59 5.02 21.28
N ASP A 74 -2.59 4.40 21.93
CA ASP A 74 -2.72 2.95 21.99
C ASP A 74 -3.08 2.37 20.60
N GLU A 75 -3.94 3.07 19.85
CA GLU A 75 -4.24 2.74 18.45
C GLU A 75 -3.01 2.87 17.54
N MET A 76 -2.22 3.95 17.69
CA MET A 76 -0.99 4.13 16.93
C MET A 76 0.06 3.04 17.22
N ALA A 77 0.17 2.58 18.47
CA ALA A 77 1.03 1.45 18.81
C ALA A 77 0.57 0.14 18.13
N THR A 78 -0.75 -0.05 18.02
CA THR A 78 -1.35 -1.19 17.31
C THR A 78 -1.05 -1.10 15.81
N VAL A 79 -1.16 0.09 15.21
CA VAL A 79 -0.82 0.33 13.80
C VAL A 79 0.67 0.10 13.52
N ASP A 80 1.58 0.58 14.38
CA ASP A 80 3.03 0.33 14.23
C ASP A 80 3.33 -1.17 14.24
N THR A 81 2.71 -1.90 15.15
CA THR A 81 2.88 -3.36 15.26
C THR A 81 2.38 -4.08 14.01
N ALA A 82 1.21 -3.71 13.51
CA ALA A 82 0.63 -4.29 12.28
C ALA A 82 1.48 -3.96 11.04
N CYS A 83 2.01 -2.75 10.93
CA CYS A 83 2.88 -2.36 9.81
C CYS A 83 4.18 -3.19 9.80
N ARG A 84 4.78 -3.43 10.97
CA ARG A 84 5.98 -4.28 11.10
C ARG A 84 5.72 -5.74 10.72
N SER A 85 4.53 -6.29 10.98
CA SER A 85 4.18 -7.63 10.51
C SER A 85 4.02 -7.68 8.99
N THR A 86 3.32 -6.71 8.40
CA THR A 86 3.11 -6.67 6.93
C THR A 86 4.43 -6.49 6.17
N ALA A 87 5.41 -5.78 6.74
CA ALA A 87 6.73 -5.66 6.13
C ALA A 87 7.47 -7.02 5.99
N LYS A 88 7.14 -8.02 6.82
CA LYS A 88 7.63 -9.39 6.64
C LYS A 88 6.92 -10.09 5.48
N ASP A 89 5.61 -9.87 5.33
CA ASP A 89 4.81 -10.47 4.26
C ASP A 89 5.22 -9.98 2.87
N VAL A 90 5.63 -8.71 2.74
CA VAL A 90 6.16 -8.16 1.47
C VAL A 90 7.41 -8.93 1.00
N LYS A 91 8.27 -9.38 1.91
CA LYS A 91 9.43 -10.22 1.54
C LYS A 91 9.02 -11.62 1.10
N MET A 92 7.90 -12.14 1.61
CA MET A 92 7.36 -13.44 1.19
C MET A 92 6.86 -13.39 -0.26
N PHE A 93 6.31 -12.27 -0.71
CA PHE A 93 5.91 -12.10 -2.11
C PHE A 93 7.09 -12.18 -3.10
N ASP A 94 8.24 -11.60 -2.77
CA ASP A 94 9.45 -11.72 -3.60
C ASP A 94 9.91 -13.19 -3.70
N GLN A 95 9.87 -13.91 -2.58
CA GLN A 95 10.20 -15.33 -2.56
C GLN A 95 9.23 -16.16 -3.40
N ILE A 96 7.92 -15.92 -3.30
CA ILE A 96 6.90 -16.59 -4.11
C ILE A 96 7.10 -16.29 -5.60
N SER A 97 7.40 -15.04 -5.96
CA SER A 97 7.68 -14.65 -7.34
C SER A 97 8.91 -15.38 -7.91
N ARG A 98 9.99 -15.44 -7.12
CA ARG A 98 11.22 -16.17 -7.49
C ARG A 98 10.96 -17.67 -7.67
N VAL A 99 10.23 -18.29 -6.74
CA VAL A 99 9.85 -19.71 -6.84
C VAL A 99 8.98 -19.96 -8.07
N SER A 100 8.03 -19.07 -8.36
CA SER A 100 7.16 -19.16 -9.54
C SER A 100 7.95 -19.07 -10.85
N LEU A 101 8.96 -18.18 -10.90
CA LEU A 101 9.85 -18.07 -12.06
C LEU A 101 10.67 -19.35 -12.25
N VAL A 102 11.23 -19.91 -11.17
CA VAL A 102 11.98 -21.16 -11.21
C VAL A 102 11.09 -22.31 -11.70
N HIS A 103 9.88 -22.44 -11.17
CA HIS A 103 8.94 -23.48 -11.59
C HIS A 103 8.58 -23.36 -13.08
N ARG A 104 8.33 -22.14 -13.57
CA ARG A 104 8.06 -21.92 -15.00
C ARG A 104 9.24 -22.32 -15.87
N ASN A 105 10.45 -21.92 -15.48
CA ASN A 105 11.66 -22.25 -16.23
C ASN A 105 11.92 -23.77 -16.22
N PHE A 106 11.64 -24.44 -15.09
CA PHE A 106 11.79 -25.89 -14.98
C PHE A 106 10.79 -26.61 -15.87
N ALA A 107 9.50 -26.23 -15.83
CA ALA A 107 8.47 -26.80 -16.69
C ALA A 107 8.79 -26.63 -18.19
N GLN A 108 9.29 -25.45 -18.58
CA GLN A 108 9.73 -25.19 -19.96
C GLN A 108 10.92 -26.08 -20.35
N THR A 109 11.87 -26.28 -19.43
CA THR A 109 13.04 -27.12 -19.69
C THR A 109 12.66 -28.59 -19.80
N ASP A 110 11.76 -29.06 -18.92
CA ASP A 110 11.23 -30.42 -18.92
C ASP A 110 10.51 -30.73 -20.25
N GLU A 111 9.63 -29.83 -20.68
CA GLU A 111 8.96 -29.92 -21.98
C GLU A 111 9.95 -29.97 -23.16
N MET A 112 11.02 -29.17 -23.13
CA MET A 112 12.06 -29.21 -24.17
C MET A 112 12.82 -30.53 -24.19
N VAL A 113 13.17 -31.07 -23.02
CA VAL A 113 13.88 -32.36 -22.90
C VAL A 113 12.98 -33.51 -23.36
N GLN A 114 11.70 -33.49 -22.98
CA GLN A 114 10.74 -34.48 -23.44
C GLN A 114 10.60 -34.43 -24.98
N ASN A 115 10.45 -33.23 -25.55
CA ASN A 115 10.38 -33.06 -27.01
C ASN A 115 11.66 -33.51 -27.74
N LEU A 116 12.84 -33.29 -27.15
CA LEU A 116 14.11 -33.80 -27.69
C LEU A 116 14.19 -35.33 -27.63
N THR A 117 13.64 -35.94 -26.58
CA THR A 117 13.63 -37.40 -26.43
C THR A 117 12.67 -38.05 -27.42
N GLU A 118 11.47 -37.49 -27.56
CA GLU A 118 10.44 -37.95 -28.50
C GLU A 118 10.78 -37.62 -29.97
N LEU A 119 11.80 -36.78 -30.23
CA LEU A 119 12.17 -36.37 -31.60
C LEU A 119 12.47 -37.58 -32.49
N TYR A 120 13.20 -38.57 -31.98
CA TYR A 120 13.58 -39.73 -32.76
C TYR A 120 12.39 -40.64 -33.06
N ASP A 121 11.48 -40.83 -32.11
CA ASP A 121 10.26 -41.60 -32.31
C ASP A 121 9.36 -40.92 -33.36
N LYS A 122 9.22 -39.58 -33.30
CA LYS A 122 8.47 -38.80 -34.29
C LYS A 122 9.11 -38.91 -35.68
N LEU A 123 10.44 -38.88 -35.77
CA LEU A 123 11.16 -39.08 -37.02
C LEU A 123 10.98 -40.50 -37.58
N ASP A 124 10.98 -41.54 -36.75
CA ASP A 124 10.74 -42.92 -37.18
C ASP A 124 9.34 -43.08 -37.80
N VAL A 125 8.33 -42.46 -37.18
CA VAL A 125 6.96 -42.44 -37.72
C VAL A 125 6.91 -41.72 -39.07
N ILE A 126 7.53 -40.54 -39.18
CA ILE A 126 7.60 -39.79 -40.44
C ILE A 126 8.30 -40.60 -41.54
N SER A 127 9.45 -41.21 -41.26
CA SER A 127 10.19 -42.02 -42.24
C SER A 127 9.37 -43.23 -42.68
N SER A 128 8.59 -43.86 -41.78
CA SER A 128 7.71 -44.97 -42.14
C SER A 128 6.54 -44.55 -43.05
N MET A 129 5.94 -43.38 -42.79
CA MET A 129 4.87 -42.82 -43.61
C MET A 129 5.40 -42.40 -44.99
N LEU A 130 6.60 -41.82 -45.02
CA LEU A 130 7.27 -41.43 -46.26
C LEU A 130 7.59 -42.66 -47.11
N GLU A 131 8.12 -43.73 -46.51
CA GLU A 131 8.42 -44.95 -47.26
C GLU A 131 7.16 -45.66 -47.78
N ALA A 132 6.03 -45.60 -47.05
CA ALA A 132 4.75 -46.09 -47.52
C ALA A 132 4.24 -45.31 -48.76
N ASP A 133 4.33 -43.98 -48.73
CA ASP A 133 3.95 -43.14 -49.87
C ASP A 133 4.92 -43.30 -51.07
N ARG A 134 6.20 -43.64 -50.82
CA ARG A 134 7.20 -43.93 -51.87
C ARG A 134 6.96 -45.24 -52.61
N GLN A 135 6.24 -46.20 -52.01
CA GLN A 135 5.92 -47.48 -52.65
C GLN A 135 4.81 -47.33 -53.71
N ASP A 136 4.00 -46.27 -53.64
CA ASP A 136 2.94 -45.96 -54.62
C ASP A 136 3.01 -44.50 -55.09
N VAL A 137 4.06 -44.17 -55.84
CA VAL A 137 4.35 -42.82 -56.35
C VAL A 137 3.25 -42.26 -57.28
N LEU A 138 2.44 -43.13 -57.89
CA LEU A 138 1.36 -42.77 -58.81
C LEU A 138 -0.04 -42.77 -58.13
N GLY A 139 -0.12 -43.25 -56.90
CA GLY A 139 -1.35 -43.26 -56.10
C GLY A 139 -1.68 -41.90 -55.48
N PRO A 140 -2.86 -41.74 -54.88
CA PRO A 140 -3.10 -40.61 -53.97
C PRO A 140 -2.08 -40.75 -52.83
N ALA A 141 -1.26 -39.73 -52.58
CA ALA A 141 -0.30 -39.70 -51.47
C ALA A 141 -0.97 -39.05 -50.23
N PRO A 142 -1.75 -39.81 -49.41
CA PRO A 142 -2.55 -39.24 -48.33
C PRO A 142 -1.70 -38.72 -47.18
N ASN A 143 -0.49 -39.25 -46.99
CA ASN A 143 0.34 -38.92 -45.82
C ASN A 143 1.23 -37.70 -46.07
N LEU A 144 1.42 -37.28 -47.31
CA LEU A 144 2.29 -36.16 -47.68
C LEU A 144 1.99 -34.86 -46.92
N LEU A 145 0.71 -34.50 -46.77
CA LEU A 145 0.32 -33.29 -46.03
C LEU A 145 0.63 -33.42 -44.53
N THR A 146 0.38 -34.60 -43.95
CA THR A 146 0.68 -34.90 -42.54
C THR A 146 2.18 -34.89 -42.29
N ILE A 147 2.96 -35.49 -43.19
CA ILE A 147 4.43 -35.49 -43.14
C ILE A 147 4.95 -34.06 -43.20
N HIS A 148 4.55 -33.27 -44.20
CA HIS A 148 4.99 -31.87 -44.33
C HIS A 148 4.64 -31.06 -43.07
N HIS A 149 3.43 -31.23 -42.52
CA HIS A 149 3.03 -30.54 -41.30
C HIS A 149 3.90 -30.90 -40.10
N GLN A 150 4.13 -32.20 -39.86
CA GLN A 150 4.97 -32.68 -38.76
C GLN A 150 6.43 -32.24 -38.92
N LEU A 151 6.96 -32.29 -40.14
CA LEU A 151 8.32 -31.86 -40.45
C LEU A 151 8.49 -30.35 -40.23
N THR A 152 7.49 -29.55 -40.64
CA THR A 152 7.45 -28.09 -40.37
C THR A 152 7.44 -27.79 -38.87
N GLN A 153 6.68 -28.56 -38.07
CA GLN A 153 6.68 -28.42 -36.61
C GLN A 153 8.05 -28.75 -35.99
N LEU A 154 8.68 -29.83 -36.44
CA LEU A 154 10.01 -30.22 -35.98
C LEU A 154 11.08 -29.20 -36.39
N GLU A 155 10.95 -28.59 -37.57
CA GLU A 155 11.83 -27.51 -38.01
C GLU A 155 11.66 -26.24 -37.16
N ALA A 156 10.41 -25.86 -36.86
CA ALA A 156 10.13 -24.75 -35.96
C ALA A 156 10.71 -24.99 -34.56
N PHE A 157 10.56 -26.21 -34.03
CA PHE A 157 11.15 -26.63 -32.76
C PHE A 157 12.69 -26.54 -32.79
N ARG A 158 13.35 -27.06 -33.85
CA ARG A 158 14.79 -26.92 -34.05
C ARG A 158 15.21 -25.45 -34.02
N ASN A 159 14.53 -24.60 -34.79
CA ASN A 159 14.86 -23.18 -34.89
C ASN A 159 14.73 -22.47 -33.54
N GLN A 160 13.70 -22.79 -32.76
CA GLN A 160 13.51 -22.27 -31.40
C GLN A 160 14.62 -22.74 -30.45
N MET A 161 14.95 -24.03 -30.45
CA MET A 161 16.01 -24.58 -29.59
C MET A 161 17.40 -24.03 -29.95
N MET A 162 17.69 -23.91 -31.25
CA MET A 162 18.94 -23.31 -31.72
C MET A 162 19.04 -21.82 -31.41
N LEU A 163 17.92 -21.09 -31.41
CA LEU A 163 17.87 -19.69 -30.98
C LEU A 163 18.16 -19.56 -29.49
N GLN A 164 17.58 -20.42 -28.66
CA GLN A 164 17.83 -20.44 -27.22
C GLN A 164 19.26 -20.87 -26.88
N ALA A 165 19.82 -21.82 -27.64
CA ALA A 165 21.20 -22.27 -27.45
C ALA A 165 22.26 -21.23 -27.87
N LYS A 166 21.88 -20.09 -28.49
CA LYS A 166 22.85 -19.02 -28.84
C LYS A 166 23.56 -18.43 -27.62
N SER A 167 22.91 -18.45 -26.46
CA SER A 167 23.50 -18.02 -25.18
C SER A 167 24.27 -19.14 -24.46
N ALA A 168 24.21 -20.38 -24.96
CA ALA A 168 24.88 -21.54 -24.39
C ALA A 168 26.33 -21.67 -24.90
N SER A 169 27.09 -22.59 -24.30
CA SER A 169 28.48 -22.83 -24.67
C SER A 169 28.60 -23.36 -26.12
N ALA A 170 29.81 -23.28 -26.69
CA ALA A 170 30.05 -23.86 -28.01
C ALA A 170 29.85 -25.38 -28.02
N ASP A 171 30.14 -26.06 -26.91
CA ASP A 171 30.02 -27.51 -26.80
C ASP A 171 28.55 -27.97 -26.72
N ASP A 172 27.72 -27.25 -25.97
CA ASP A 172 26.28 -27.53 -25.88
C ASP A 172 25.58 -27.33 -27.23
N ARG A 173 25.97 -26.27 -27.96
CA ARG A 173 25.46 -26.02 -29.32
C ARG A 173 25.85 -27.12 -30.30
N ASN A 174 27.09 -27.62 -30.21
CA ASN A 174 27.55 -28.72 -31.03
C ASN A 174 26.79 -30.02 -30.71
N THR A 175 26.53 -30.28 -29.44
CA THR A 175 25.73 -31.42 -28.99
C THR A 175 24.31 -31.33 -29.53
N LEU A 176 23.65 -30.18 -29.40
CA LEU A 176 22.30 -29.95 -29.93
C LEU A 176 22.24 -30.09 -31.46
N SER A 177 23.28 -29.62 -32.17
CA SER A 177 23.39 -29.77 -33.62
C SER A 177 23.49 -31.26 -34.04
N ARG A 178 24.14 -32.11 -33.24
CA ARG A 178 24.18 -33.56 -33.48
C ARG A 178 22.80 -34.20 -33.31
N TYR A 179 22.03 -33.80 -32.28
CA TYR A 179 20.67 -34.30 -32.08
C TYR A 179 19.78 -34.03 -33.31
N PHE A 180 19.85 -32.82 -33.88
CA PHE A 180 19.07 -32.44 -35.06
C PHE A 180 19.64 -32.90 -36.40
N GLN A 181 20.80 -33.56 -36.44
CA GLN A 181 21.42 -34.01 -37.69
C GLN A 181 20.52 -34.99 -38.46
N ARG A 182 19.79 -35.86 -37.75
CA ARG A 182 18.85 -36.80 -38.38
C ARG A 182 17.66 -36.08 -39.01
N LEU A 183 17.06 -35.13 -38.28
CA LEU A 183 15.97 -34.29 -38.80
C LEU A 183 16.41 -33.53 -40.07
N ASN A 184 17.63 -32.97 -40.09
CA ASN A 184 18.14 -32.27 -41.27
C ASN A 184 18.31 -33.19 -42.49
N LYS A 185 18.61 -34.48 -42.28
CA LYS A 185 18.68 -35.46 -43.38
C LYS A 185 17.28 -35.76 -43.94
N GLU A 186 16.29 -35.98 -43.09
CA GLU A 186 14.92 -36.24 -43.52
C GLU A 186 14.30 -35.02 -44.22
N LEU A 187 14.59 -33.81 -43.74
CA LEU A 187 14.22 -32.55 -44.42
C LEU A 187 14.80 -32.47 -45.83
N ALA A 188 16.10 -32.77 -46.00
CA ALA A 188 16.76 -32.74 -47.29
C ALA A 188 16.33 -33.86 -48.26
N ILE A 189 15.67 -34.92 -47.76
CA ILE A 189 15.07 -35.98 -48.59
C ILE A 189 13.68 -35.56 -49.06
N PHE A 190 12.99 -34.70 -48.29
CA PHE A 190 11.65 -34.23 -48.58
C PHE A 190 11.60 -33.00 -49.49
N GLU A 191 12.60 -32.11 -49.41
CA GLU A 191 12.83 -30.98 -50.33
C GLU A 191 13.29 -31.45 -51.74
#